data_AF-A0A0L0ME42-F1
#
_entry.id   AF-A0A0L0ME42-F1
#
_cell.length_a   1.000
_cell.length_b   1.000
_cell.length_c   1.000
_cell.angle_alpha   90.00
_cell.angle_beta   90.00
_cell.angle_gamma   90.00
#
_symmetry.space_group_name_H-M   'P 1'
#
loop_
_entity.id
_entity.type
_entity.pdbx_description
1 polymer ?
#
loop_
_entity_poly.entity_id
_entity_poly.type
_entity_poly.pdbx_seq_one_letter_code
_entity_poly.pdbx_strand_id
1 'polypeptide(L)'
;MRKLMKSDLYTLSFQLADRAGLSRREFLSLLAAGAGSVALGGCNGDSESGASPAVNAAAVEKTASGTVLPPAASLGDDDGHVWTLADDRANMDGRVIYTGSRVPIVLLLFYRGTIYAKNVDGDWFRRDPPWTPLGANDPRTQAVAYSNTSLFYGINGHMAWGSGIYHTMPVEQQLAILKDLGVTMYRCDVADPGMSRTIERALLGSFAGSGVGILPVLNPRSAYWNPLGSEDDAYALGYNLAVRCTQPLAGLVRHIECGNELDTVGLQIGGDGSQSSDWSPQQWPSFRGVIRGMIDGVRAVDSTIQCGVNVGIPMAYRALQMLWGGIQPDGSPQGAGGASPLRWDYTTYHWYHSSGDIQCAGRYRECVNILQVLKESFGVPIWLTEYGWSGANDGQEAASTYLGQVLAEYRAAKDQYGVQSIMLYELIDADFGLIQGDGVTRNRAYETFRQFVAGNGV
;
A
#
# COMPACT_ATOMS: atom_id res chain seq x y z
N MET A 1 25.12 -38.57 38.19
CA MET A 1 26.28 -37.70 37.89
C MET A 1 26.04 -37.06 36.54
N ARG A 2 25.54 -35.81 36.54
CA ARG A 2 26.22 -34.59 36.03
C ARG A 2 26.52 -34.65 34.52
N LYS A 3 25.78 -33.95 33.64
CA LYS A 3 25.74 -32.49 33.34
C LYS A 3 26.68 -32.13 32.16
N LEU A 4 26.12 -31.35 31.22
CA LEU A 4 26.74 -30.43 30.24
C LEU A 4 27.46 -30.99 29.01
N MET A 5 26.88 -30.69 27.83
CA MET A 5 27.57 -29.91 26.78
C MET A 5 26.55 -28.93 26.16
N LYS A 6 26.33 -27.84 26.89
CA LYS A 6 25.92 -26.51 26.38
C LYS A 6 27.13 -25.63 26.68
N SER A 7 28.03 -25.40 25.73
CA SER A 7 29.02 -24.30 25.79
C SER A 7 29.98 -24.39 24.60
N ASP A 8 29.64 -23.75 23.49
CA ASP A 8 30.65 -23.31 22.50
C ASP A 8 30.25 -22.01 21.77
N LEU A 9 29.41 -21.20 22.42
CA LEU A 9 29.08 -19.82 21.99
C LEU A 9 29.37 -18.77 23.07
N TYR A 10 29.93 -19.18 24.21
CA TYR A 10 30.24 -18.28 25.34
C TYR A 10 31.73 -17.93 25.50
N THR A 11 32.63 -18.61 24.79
CA THR A 11 34.07 -18.38 24.94
C THR A 11 34.62 -17.33 23.97
N LEU A 12 33.90 -16.99 22.90
CA LEU A 12 34.31 -15.92 21.97
C LEU A 12 33.80 -14.52 22.37
N SER A 13 32.80 -14.44 23.24
CA SER A 13 32.16 -13.17 23.64
C SER A 13 32.76 -12.54 24.92
N PHE A 14 33.61 -13.26 25.66
CA PHE A 14 34.21 -12.74 26.89
C PHE A 14 35.63 -12.17 26.75
N GLN A 15 36.31 -12.33 25.61
CA GLN A 15 37.60 -11.67 25.38
C GLN A 15 37.49 -10.24 24.82
N LEU A 16 36.29 -9.82 24.41
CA LEU A 16 36.02 -8.48 23.90
C LEU A 16 35.53 -7.49 24.98
N ALA A 17 34.88 -7.97 26.05
CA ALA A 17 34.37 -7.11 27.12
C ALA A 17 35.48 -6.59 28.05
N ASP A 18 36.51 -7.40 28.34
CA ASP A 18 37.60 -7.01 29.25
C ASP A 18 38.57 -5.99 28.61
N ARG A 19 38.59 -5.89 27.27
CA ARG A 19 39.40 -4.88 26.53
C ARG A 19 38.73 -3.51 26.41
N ALA A 20 37.47 -3.36 26.83
CA ALA A 20 36.68 -2.12 26.68
C ALA A 20 36.22 -1.49 28.00
N GLY A 21 36.47 -2.11 29.17
CA GLY A 21 36.25 -1.50 30.48
C GLY A 21 34.80 -1.25 30.90
N LEU A 22 33.81 -1.89 30.26
CA LEU A 22 32.38 -1.69 30.54
C LEU A 22 31.86 -2.65 31.61
N SER A 23 31.03 -2.14 32.53
CA SER A 23 30.37 -2.98 33.53
C SER A 23 29.20 -3.76 32.93
N ARG A 24 28.87 -4.92 33.54
CA ARG A 24 27.77 -5.80 33.11
C ARG A 24 26.40 -5.09 33.04
N ARG A 25 26.20 -4.04 33.84
CA ARG A 25 24.94 -3.28 33.87
C ARG A 25 24.82 -2.32 32.69
N GLU A 26 25.93 -1.79 32.20
CA GLU A 26 25.98 -0.92 31.02
C GLU A 26 25.80 -1.72 29.73
N PHE A 27 26.40 -2.91 29.66
CA PHE A 27 26.23 -3.81 28.51
C PHE A 27 24.78 -4.28 28.32
N LEU A 28 24.07 -4.58 29.42
CA LEU A 28 22.66 -4.96 29.35
C LEU A 28 21.72 -3.78 29.04
N SER A 29 22.12 -2.55 29.37
CA SER A 29 21.36 -1.34 29.02
C SER A 29 21.45 -1.03 27.52
N LEU A 30 22.60 -1.31 26.89
CA LEU A 30 22.82 -1.19 25.45
C LEU A 30 22.09 -2.27 24.62
N LEU A 31 21.79 -3.43 25.20
CA LEU A 31 21.04 -4.51 24.55
C LEU A 31 19.51 -4.33 24.64
N ALA A 32 19.02 -3.56 25.63
CA ALA A 32 17.60 -3.27 25.80
C ALA A 32 17.13 -2.06 24.96
N ALA A 33 18.05 -1.20 24.53
CA ALA A 33 17.78 -0.09 23.62
C ALA A 33 18.35 -0.41 22.23
N GLY A 34 17.57 -1.12 21.41
CA GLY A 34 17.67 -1.15 19.93
C GLY A 34 19.03 -1.42 19.29
N ALA A 35 19.17 -2.57 18.63
CA ALA A 35 20.32 -2.91 17.80
C ALA A 35 20.60 -1.82 16.73
N GLY A 36 21.73 -1.13 16.87
CA GLY A 36 22.28 -0.18 15.89
C GLY A 36 23.80 -0.09 16.05
N SER A 37 24.52 -0.27 14.94
CA SER A 37 25.94 -0.59 14.81
C SER A 37 26.93 0.30 15.59
N VAL A 38 27.86 -0.33 16.32
CA VAL A 38 29.07 0.32 16.85
C VAL A 38 30.17 0.29 15.79
N ALA A 39 30.45 1.41 15.14
CA ALA A 39 31.66 1.57 14.34
C ALA A 39 32.85 1.86 15.27
N LEU A 40 33.77 0.89 15.39
CA LEU A 40 35.03 1.04 16.11
C LEU A 40 36.01 1.86 15.26
N GLY A 41 36.28 3.10 15.67
CA GLY A 41 37.37 3.92 15.14
C GLY A 41 38.48 4.08 16.18
N GLY A 42 39.67 3.54 15.89
CA GLY A 42 40.84 3.61 16.77
C GLY A 42 42.15 3.80 16.02
N CYS A 43 42.57 5.07 15.93
CA CYS A 43 43.91 5.67 15.94
C CYS A 43 45.13 5.14 15.12
N ASN A 44 45.63 6.10 14.32
CA ASN A 44 47.02 6.59 14.14
C ASN A 44 47.98 5.97 13.11
N GLY A 45 48.51 6.85 12.24
CA GLY A 45 49.87 6.75 11.72
C GLY A 45 50.17 7.43 10.36
N ASP A 46 50.39 8.74 10.39
CA ASP A 46 51.28 9.56 9.55
C ASP A 46 51.16 9.72 8.01
N SER A 47 51.23 11.01 7.65
CA SER A 47 51.95 11.67 6.54
C SER A 47 51.22 12.07 5.23
N GLU A 48 51.13 13.40 5.08
CA GLU A 48 51.17 14.25 3.89
C GLU A 48 50.27 14.00 2.67
N SER A 49 49.29 14.91 2.49
CA SER A 49 49.20 15.90 1.40
C SER A 49 47.75 16.21 1.05
N GLY A 50 47.45 17.50 0.91
CA GLY A 50 46.12 18.07 0.93
C GLY A 50 45.17 17.60 -0.17
N ALA A 51 44.03 17.05 0.26
CA ALA A 51 42.74 17.18 -0.41
C ALA A 51 41.67 17.26 0.69
N SER A 52 40.89 18.34 0.70
CA SER A 52 39.76 18.50 1.64
C SER A 52 38.83 17.29 1.52
N PRO A 53 38.55 16.53 2.60
CA PRO A 53 37.51 15.52 2.53
C PRO A 53 36.16 16.24 2.44
N ALA A 54 35.40 15.92 1.40
CA ALA A 54 34.00 16.25 1.33
C ALA A 54 33.34 15.74 2.62
N VAL A 55 32.70 16.65 3.36
CA VAL A 55 31.83 16.31 4.49
C VAL A 55 30.75 15.39 3.96
N ASN A 56 30.83 14.10 4.30
CA ASN A 56 29.70 13.19 4.21
C ASN A 56 28.60 13.79 5.08
N ALA A 57 27.55 14.32 4.45
CA ALA A 57 26.33 14.68 5.14
C ALA A 57 25.80 13.40 5.81
N ALA A 58 25.84 13.36 7.14
CA ALA A 58 25.16 12.32 7.90
C ALA A 58 23.68 12.34 7.49
N ALA A 59 23.15 11.18 7.10
CA ALA A 59 21.73 11.05 6.82
C ALA A 59 20.94 11.48 8.06
N VAL A 60 20.10 12.50 7.91
CA VAL A 60 19.21 12.95 8.98
C VAL A 60 18.24 11.82 9.30
N GLU A 61 18.14 11.41 10.56
CA GLU A 61 17.14 10.43 10.98
C GLU A 61 15.74 10.99 10.71
N LYS A 62 15.01 10.32 9.82
CA LYS A 62 13.63 10.66 9.49
C LYS A 62 12.75 10.53 10.73
N THR A 63 11.98 11.58 11.01
CA THR A 63 11.12 11.62 12.19
C THR A 63 9.82 10.83 11.98
N ALA A 64 9.34 10.16 13.04
CA ALA A 64 8.05 9.47 13.01
C ALA A 64 6.89 10.47 12.94
N SER A 65 5.88 10.20 12.13
CA SER A 65 4.66 11.01 12.06
C SER A 65 3.99 11.11 13.44
N GLY A 66 3.57 12.32 13.83
CA GLY A 66 3.00 12.62 15.15
C GLY A 66 4.00 13.15 16.17
N THR A 67 5.31 13.16 15.84
CA THR A 67 6.35 13.68 16.74
C THR A 67 6.25 15.20 16.87
N VAL A 68 6.34 15.69 18.10
CA VAL A 68 6.29 17.11 18.43
C VAL A 68 7.59 17.60 19.05
N LEU A 69 7.90 18.85 18.77
CA LEU A 69 9.03 19.61 19.29
C LEU A 69 8.46 20.87 19.98
N PRO A 70 8.65 21.04 21.30
CA PRO A 70 9.16 20.06 22.28
C PRO A 70 8.19 18.87 22.51
N PRO A 71 8.66 17.71 23.04
CA PRO A 71 9.94 17.49 23.72
C PRO A 71 11.07 16.91 22.86
N ALA A 72 10.85 16.61 21.58
CA ALA A 72 11.95 16.23 20.68
C ALA A 72 13.02 17.33 20.65
N ALA A 73 14.28 16.99 20.33
CA ALA A 73 15.34 17.98 20.16
C ALA A 73 15.30 18.63 18.76
N SER A 74 14.88 17.86 17.77
CA SER A 74 14.70 18.28 16.38
C SER A 74 13.69 17.37 15.67
N LEU A 75 13.25 17.78 14.47
CA LEU A 75 12.45 16.95 13.56
C LEU A 75 13.17 16.87 12.20
N GLY A 76 13.34 15.68 11.64
CA GLY A 76 13.82 15.46 10.27
C GLY A 76 12.65 15.28 9.31
N ASP A 77 12.60 16.07 8.23
CA ASP A 77 11.57 15.95 7.19
C ASP A 77 11.97 15.01 6.03
N ASP A 78 11.05 14.85 5.07
CA ASP A 78 11.22 13.93 3.94
C ASP A 78 12.21 14.42 2.88
N ASP A 79 12.56 15.70 2.90
CA ASP A 79 13.53 16.33 1.99
C ASP A 79 14.95 16.37 2.61
N GLY A 80 15.10 15.83 3.82
CA GLY A 80 16.38 15.72 4.53
C GLY A 80 16.74 16.96 5.35
N HIS A 81 15.80 17.87 5.58
CA HIS A 81 16.02 19.06 6.40
C HIS A 81 15.79 18.78 7.89
N VAL A 82 16.58 19.45 8.74
CA VAL A 82 16.44 19.41 10.19
C VAL A 82 15.70 20.64 10.69
N TRP A 83 14.61 20.40 11.40
CA TRP A 83 13.77 21.42 11.99
C TRP A 83 14.00 21.53 13.50
N THR A 84 14.19 22.76 13.97
CA THR A 84 14.33 23.13 15.38
C THR A 84 13.43 24.32 15.71
N LEU A 85 13.25 24.60 17.00
CA LEU A 85 12.56 25.80 17.48
C LEU A 85 13.62 26.71 18.09
N ALA A 86 13.85 27.87 17.48
CA ALA A 86 14.86 28.84 17.89
C ALA A 86 14.24 30.23 17.91
N ASP A 87 14.48 30.98 18.99
CA ASP A 87 13.95 32.33 19.20
C ASP A 87 12.43 32.44 18.94
N ASP A 88 11.67 31.48 19.46
CA ASP A 88 10.21 31.39 19.29
C ASP A 88 9.75 31.31 17.82
N ARG A 89 10.62 30.80 16.94
CA ARG A 89 10.36 30.64 15.51
C ARG A 89 10.76 29.25 15.04
N ALA A 90 10.11 28.81 13.96
CA ALA A 90 10.55 27.63 13.23
C ALA A 90 11.94 27.90 12.63
N ASN A 91 12.85 26.95 12.76
CA ASN A 91 14.19 27.02 12.19
C ASN A 91 14.44 25.74 11.38
N MET A 92 14.94 25.90 10.14
CA MET A 92 15.27 24.81 9.22
C MET A 92 16.75 24.93 8.86
N ASP A 93 17.54 23.90 9.16
CA ASP A 93 18.99 23.85 8.93
C ASP A 93 19.76 25.08 9.47
N GLY A 94 19.39 25.54 10.66
CA GLY A 94 19.99 26.71 11.30
C GLY A 94 19.43 28.06 10.84
N ARG A 95 18.49 28.10 9.89
CA ARG A 95 17.87 29.33 9.38
C ARG A 95 16.45 29.51 9.90
N VAL A 96 16.15 30.69 10.45
CA VAL A 96 14.79 31.05 10.87
C VAL A 96 13.86 31.11 9.66
N ILE A 97 12.75 30.39 9.73
CA ILE A 97 11.72 30.31 8.71
C ILE A 97 10.49 31.12 9.14
N TYR A 98 10.04 32.00 8.25
CA TYR A 98 8.81 32.75 8.47
C TYR A 98 7.59 31.89 8.11
N THR A 99 6.82 31.52 9.12
CA THR A 99 5.61 30.69 8.99
C THR A 99 4.34 31.49 8.66
N GLY A 100 4.43 32.83 8.63
CA GLY A 100 3.26 33.71 8.54
C GLY A 100 2.68 34.12 9.90
N SER A 101 3.06 33.46 11.01
CA SER A 101 2.61 33.84 12.35
C SER A 101 3.21 35.17 12.81
N ARG A 102 2.40 36.07 13.36
CA ARG A 102 2.86 37.34 13.96
C ARG A 102 3.34 37.15 15.40
N VAL A 103 2.88 36.10 16.07
CA VAL A 103 3.19 35.76 17.46
C VAL A 103 4.11 34.52 17.52
N PRO A 104 4.79 34.28 18.66
CA PRO A 104 5.66 33.13 18.89
C PRO A 104 5.10 31.77 18.44
N ILE A 105 5.95 30.97 17.79
CA ILE A 105 5.74 29.53 17.56
C ILE A 105 6.20 28.79 18.80
N VAL A 106 5.34 27.92 19.34
CA VAL A 106 5.59 27.17 20.58
C VAL A 106 5.70 25.67 20.35
N LEU A 107 5.27 25.19 19.19
CA LEU A 107 5.32 23.77 18.86
C LEU A 107 5.55 23.60 17.36
N LEU A 108 6.48 22.71 17.01
CA LEU A 108 6.57 22.11 15.69
C LEU A 108 6.07 20.68 15.76
N LEU A 109 5.43 20.24 14.68
CA LEU A 109 4.88 18.89 14.53
C LEU A 109 5.31 18.36 13.17
N PHE A 110 5.91 17.18 13.15
CA PHE A 110 6.03 16.41 11.92
C PHE A 110 4.84 15.46 11.85
N TYR A 111 3.96 15.66 10.86
CA TYR A 111 2.75 14.85 10.71
C TYR A 111 2.49 14.58 9.23
N ARG A 112 2.38 13.30 8.85
CA ARG A 112 2.04 12.88 7.48
C ARG A 112 2.89 13.59 6.41
N GLY A 113 4.21 13.41 6.53
CA GLY A 113 5.22 13.97 5.61
C GLY A 113 5.41 15.49 5.67
N THR A 114 4.63 16.20 6.48
CA THR A 114 4.58 17.67 6.48
C THR A 114 4.96 18.24 7.83
N ILE A 115 5.72 19.33 7.82
CA ILE A 115 5.98 20.12 9.02
C ILE A 115 4.84 21.09 9.26
N TYR A 116 4.37 21.14 10.49
CA TYR A 116 3.40 22.11 10.97
C TYR A 116 4.01 22.91 12.12
N ALA A 117 3.56 24.15 12.24
CA ALA A 117 3.91 25.03 13.34
C ALA A 117 2.63 25.47 14.06
N LYS A 118 2.66 25.51 15.40
CA LYS A 118 1.58 26.04 16.23
C LYS A 118 2.08 27.25 17.00
N ASN A 119 1.30 28.32 17.00
CA ASN A 119 1.62 29.54 17.72
C ASN A 119 1.02 29.57 19.15
N VAL A 120 1.40 30.58 19.94
CA VAL A 120 0.90 30.78 21.32
C VAL A 120 -0.62 30.94 21.41
N ASP A 121 -1.26 31.48 20.37
CA ASP A 121 -2.71 31.69 20.32
C ASP A 121 -3.48 30.41 19.95
N GLY A 122 -2.76 29.35 19.59
CA GLY A 122 -3.32 28.06 19.25
C GLY A 122 -3.51 27.83 17.75
N ASP A 123 -3.15 28.80 16.90
CA ASP A 123 -3.25 28.68 15.45
C ASP A 123 -2.15 27.81 14.86
N TRP A 124 -2.53 27.00 13.89
CA TRP A 124 -1.66 26.11 13.14
C TRP A 124 -1.31 26.68 11.77
N PHE A 125 -0.12 26.33 11.30
CA PHE A 125 0.43 26.69 10.00
C PHE A 125 1.02 25.43 9.36
N ARG A 126 0.67 25.18 8.10
CA ARG A 126 1.21 24.04 7.31
C ARG A 126 2.37 24.51 6.44
N ARG A 127 3.42 23.69 6.36
CA ARG A 127 4.56 23.92 5.47
C ARG A 127 4.18 23.65 4.01
N ASP A 128 3.53 24.64 3.40
CA ASP A 128 3.50 24.83 1.95
C ASP A 128 4.44 26.00 1.59
N PRO A 129 4.88 26.17 0.34
CA PRO A 129 5.55 27.39 -0.12
C PRO A 129 4.54 28.30 -0.84
N PRO A 130 4.09 29.45 -0.26
CA PRO A 130 4.33 29.94 1.11
C PRO A 130 3.52 29.17 2.15
N TRP A 131 3.84 29.35 3.44
CA TRP A 131 3.16 28.66 4.54
C TRP A 131 1.66 28.99 4.57
N THR A 132 0.83 27.97 4.79
CA THR A 132 -0.62 28.10 4.78
C THR A 132 -1.17 28.19 6.20
N PRO A 133 -1.91 29.25 6.59
CA PRO A 133 -2.56 29.33 7.89
C PRO A 133 -3.78 28.39 7.95
N LEU A 134 -3.89 27.64 9.05
CA LEU A 134 -4.99 26.70 9.31
C LEU A 134 -5.93 27.17 10.43
N GLY A 135 -5.57 28.21 11.17
CA GLY A 135 -6.28 28.65 12.38
C GLY A 135 -6.21 27.61 13.50
N ALA A 136 -7.21 27.56 14.39
CA ALA A 136 -7.24 26.63 15.53
C ALA A 136 -7.38 25.14 15.16
N ASN A 137 -7.36 24.77 13.87
CA ASN A 137 -7.57 23.41 13.41
C ASN A 137 -6.29 22.56 13.56
N ASP A 138 -6.24 21.72 14.60
CA ASP A 138 -5.13 20.80 14.80
C ASP A 138 -5.03 19.79 13.64
N PRO A 139 -3.91 19.76 12.89
CA PRO A 139 -3.76 18.91 11.71
C PRO A 139 -3.88 17.42 12.03
N ARG A 140 -3.71 17.00 13.28
CA ARG A 140 -3.90 15.61 13.73
C ARG A 140 -5.38 15.22 13.86
N THR A 141 -6.26 16.22 13.93
CA THR A 141 -7.70 16.04 14.19
C THR A 141 -8.56 16.40 12.97
N GLN A 142 -7.95 16.90 11.89
CA GLN A 142 -8.67 17.10 10.65
C GLN A 142 -9.01 15.74 10.06
N ALA A 143 -10.29 15.38 10.13
CA ALA A 143 -10.86 14.34 9.29
C ALA A 143 -10.74 14.84 7.85
N VAL A 144 -9.79 14.32 7.09
CA VAL A 144 -9.76 14.59 5.66
C VAL A 144 -11.01 13.91 5.10
N ALA A 145 -11.95 14.71 4.59
CA ALA A 145 -13.12 14.18 3.91
C ALA A 145 -12.60 13.35 2.73
N TYR A 146 -12.82 12.03 2.79
CA TYR A 146 -12.45 11.13 1.71
C TYR A 146 -13.04 11.65 0.40
N SER A 147 -12.19 11.80 -0.61
CA SER A 147 -12.56 12.55 -1.81
C SER A 147 -13.58 11.85 -2.69
N ASN A 148 -13.76 10.53 -2.59
CA ASN A 148 -14.67 9.78 -3.45
C ASN A 148 -16.14 10.02 -3.08
N THR A 149 -16.97 10.31 -4.09
CA THR A 149 -18.42 10.49 -3.91
C THR A 149 -19.21 9.19 -4.06
N SER A 150 -18.65 8.20 -4.76
CA SER A 150 -19.16 6.84 -4.92
C SER A 150 -18.00 5.84 -4.90
N LEU A 151 -18.32 4.54 -4.95
CA LEU A 151 -17.35 3.45 -5.04
C LEU A 151 -17.49 2.66 -6.35
N PHE A 152 -18.61 2.79 -7.06
CA PHE A 152 -18.98 1.76 -8.02
C PHE A 152 -18.09 1.74 -9.26
N TYR A 153 -17.86 2.89 -9.91
CA TYR A 153 -17.00 2.97 -11.09
C TYR A 153 -15.60 3.45 -10.71
N GLY A 154 -14.62 2.58 -10.92
CA GLY A 154 -13.21 2.90 -10.81
C GLY A 154 -12.40 2.43 -12.00
N ILE A 155 -11.10 2.70 -11.94
CA ILE A 155 -10.13 2.28 -12.95
C ILE A 155 -8.75 2.11 -12.31
N ASN A 156 -7.93 1.25 -12.87
CA ASN A 156 -6.55 1.02 -12.49
C ASN A 156 -5.63 2.04 -13.16
N GLY A 157 -4.54 2.35 -12.46
CA GLY A 157 -3.38 2.96 -13.07
C GLY A 157 -2.20 2.97 -12.11
N HIS A 158 -1.07 3.44 -12.60
CA HIS A 158 0.21 3.24 -11.93
C HIS A 158 0.84 4.57 -11.50
N MET A 159 0.04 5.49 -10.93
CA MET A 159 0.50 6.87 -10.63
C MET A 159 1.74 6.95 -9.76
N ALA A 160 1.92 5.98 -8.85
CA ALA A 160 3.02 5.93 -7.92
C ALA A 160 4.23 5.16 -8.47
N TRP A 161 4.13 4.60 -9.67
CA TRP A 161 5.22 3.89 -10.33
C TRP A 161 6.29 4.87 -10.78
N GLY A 162 7.55 4.59 -10.44
CA GLY A 162 8.67 5.53 -10.62
C GLY A 162 9.18 5.69 -12.06
N SER A 163 8.43 5.24 -13.06
CA SER A 163 8.81 5.31 -14.47
C SER A 163 7.59 5.28 -15.40
N GLY A 164 7.82 5.52 -16.69
CA GLY A 164 6.76 5.47 -17.71
C GLY A 164 5.84 6.69 -17.71
N ILE A 165 4.74 6.58 -18.46
CA ILE A 165 3.82 7.70 -18.70
C ILE A 165 3.14 8.21 -17.42
N TYR A 166 2.82 7.32 -16.48
CA TYR A 166 2.25 7.69 -15.20
C TYR A 166 3.20 8.52 -14.33
N HIS A 167 4.51 8.32 -14.47
CA HIS A 167 5.51 9.11 -13.76
C HIS A 167 5.71 10.50 -14.37
N THR A 168 5.65 10.61 -15.70
CA THR A 168 5.92 11.87 -16.41
C THR A 168 4.67 12.74 -16.60
N MET A 169 3.48 12.14 -16.59
CA MET A 169 2.21 12.86 -16.70
C MET A 169 1.87 13.56 -15.37
N PRO A 170 1.56 14.88 -15.38
CA PRO A 170 1.10 15.58 -14.19
C PRO A 170 -0.13 14.93 -13.54
N VAL A 171 -0.18 14.92 -12.21
CA VAL A 171 -1.28 14.32 -11.43
C VAL A 171 -2.62 14.98 -11.77
N GLU A 172 -2.62 16.27 -12.06
CA GLU A 172 -3.80 17.04 -12.48
C GLU A 172 -4.36 16.54 -13.82
N GLN A 173 -3.48 16.14 -14.73
CA GLN A 173 -3.87 15.60 -16.04
C GLN A 173 -4.47 14.20 -15.89
N GLN A 174 -3.88 13.36 -15.04
CA GLN A 174 -4.47 12.06 -14.69
C GLN A 174 -5.87 12.26 -14.10
N LEU A 175 -6.02 13.16 -13.12
CA LEU A 175 -7.31 13.48 -12.52
C LEU A 175 -8.34 14.03 -13.53
N ALA A 176 -7.91 14.87 -14.47
CA ALA A 176 -8.79 15.39 -15.51
C ALA A 176 -9.37 14.27 -16.39
N ILE A 177 -8.55 13.27 -16.74
CA ILE A 177 -9.02 12.09 -17.49
C ILE A 177 -10.02 11.29 -16.64
N LEU A 178 -9.69 11.02 -15.37
CA LEU A 178 -10.59 10.30 -14.46
C LEU A 178 -11.96 10.99 -14.34
N LYS A 179 -11.97 12.32 -14.23
CA LYS A 179 -13.20 13.11 -14.21
C LYS A 179 -13.97 13.08 -15.53
N ASP A 180 -13.27 13.11 -16.67
CA ASP A 180 -13.92 13.00 -17.99
C ASP A 180 -14.58 11.62 -18.19
N LEU A 181 -14.00 10.56 -17.62
CA LEU A 181 -14.57 9.21 -17.60
C LEU A 181 -15.70 9.03 -16.57
N GLY A 182 -15.84 9.97 -15.62
CA GLY A 182 -16.81 9.89 -14.54
C GLY A 182 -16.48 8.86 -13.45
N VAL A 183 -15.23 8.40 -13.35
CA VAL A 183 -14.82 7.46 -12.30
C VAL A 183 -14.63 8.17 -10.97
N THR A 184 -14.84 7.44 -9.87
CA THR A 184 -14.72 7.97 -8.49
C THR A 184 -13.67 7.23 -7.66
N MET A 185 -13.11 6.14 -8.18
CA MET A 185 -12.06 5.35 -7.54
C MET A 185 -10.90 5.14 -8.51
N TYR A 186 -9.69 5.42 -8.06
CA TYR A 186 -8.46 5.16 -8.80
C TYR A 186 -7.59 4.16 -8.04
N ARG A 187 -7.41 2.96 -8.59
CA ARG A 187 -6.62 1.89 -7.95
C ARG A 187 -5.15 2.01 -8.35
N CYS A 188 -4.27 2.08 -7.35
CA CYS A 188 -2.84 2.31 -7.57
C CYS A 188 -1.96 1.42 -6.69
N ASP A 189 -0.91 0.85 -7.29
CA ASP A 189 0.11 0.07 -6.59
C ASP A 189 0.88 0.87 -5.54
N VAL A 190 1.27 0.18 -4.48
CA VAL A 190 2.15 0.65 -3.43
C VAL A 190 3.07 -0.48 -2.97
N ALA A 191 4.35 -0.37 -3.30
CA ALA A 191 5.39 -1.33 -2.88
C ALA A 191 6.33 -0.77 -1.81
N ASP A 192 6.31 0.54 -1.57
CA ASP A 192 7.16 1.20 -0.60
C ASP A 192 6.58 2.53 -0.07
N PRO A 193 7.19 3.12 0.97
CA PRO A 193 6.71 4.37 1.56
C PRO A 193 6.84 5.60 0.65
N GLY A 194 7.73 5.59 -0.33
CA GLY A 194 7.86 6.63 -1.35
C GLY A 194 6.65 6.64 -2.29
N MET A 195 6.24 5.46 -2.77
CA MET A 195 4.99 5.31 -3.54
C MET A 195 3.78 5.79 -2.73
N SER A 196 3.71 5.44 -1.44
CA SER A 196 2.66 5.91 -0.53
C SER A 196 2.65 7.44 -0.39
N ARG A 197 3.82 8.08 -0.35
CA ARG A 197 3.94 9.54 -0.32
C ARG A 197 3.49 10.21 -1.61
N THR A 198 3.66 9.56 -2.77
CA THR A 198 3.08 10.05 -4.03
C THR A 198 1.55 10.10 -3.94
N ILE A 199 0.93 9.04 -3.43
CA ILE A 199 -0.53 8.99 -3.22
C ILE A 199 -0.99 10.01 -2.16
N GLU A 200 -0.29 10.11 -1.03
CA GLU A 200 -0.55 11.11 0.02
C GLU A 200 -0.57 12.53 -0.54
N ARG A 201 0.45 12.91 -1.32
CA ARG A 201 0.53 14.24 -1.96
C ARG A 201 -0.61 14.46 -2.95
N ALA A 202 -0.99 13.45 -3.72
CA ALA A 202 -2.14 13.56 -4.63
C ALA A 202 -3.45 13.80 -3.86
N LEU A 203 -3.70 13.03 -2.80
CA LEU A 203 -4.90 13.12 -1.95
C LEU A 203 -5.00 14.44 -1.19
N LEU A 204 -3.87 15.00 -0.74
CA LEU A 204 -3.80 16.30 -0.08
C LEU A 204 -3.81 17.48 -1.08
N GLY A 205 -3.45 17.22 -2.33
CA GLY A 205 -3.40 18.18 -3.42
C GLY A 205 -4.61 18.05 -4.35
N SER A 206 -4.35 17.76 -5.63
CA SER A 206 -5.32 17.84 -6.71
C SER A 206 -6.54 16.93 -6.52
N PHE A 207 -6.42 15.80 -5.81
CA PHE A 207 -7.54 14.91 -5.52
C PHE A 207 -8.39 15.38 -4.34
N ALA A 208 -7.94 16.33 -3.50
CA ALA A 208 -8.69 16.81 -2.35
C ALA A 208 -10.05 17.41 -2.76
N GLY A 209 -11.14 16.86 -2.25
CA GLY A 209 -12.51 17.30 -2.58
C GLY A 209 -12.88 17.15 -4.06
N SER A 210 -12.13 16.36 -4.82
CA SER A 210 -12.28 16.26 -6.28
C SER A 210 -13.46 15.39 -6.73
N GLY A 211 -14.02 14.58 -5.84
CA GLY A 211 -14.96 13.52 -6.19
C GLY A 211 -14.30 12.16 -6.47
N VAL A 212 -12.97 12.11 -6.57
CA VAL A 212 -12.19 10.90 -6.88
C VAL A 212 -11.30 10.54 -5.70
N GLY A 213 -11.42 9.31 -5.20
CA GLY A 213 -10.54 8.73 -4.19
C GLY A 213 -9.53 7.75 -4.80
N ILE A 214 -8.56 7.35 -3.99
CA ILE A 214 -7.54 6.37 -4.39
C ILE A 214 -7.69 5.11 -3.54
N LEU A 215 -7.67 3.94 -4.17
CA LEU A 215 -7.51 2.63 -3.52
C LEU A 215 -6.03 2.21 -3.62
N PRO A 216 -5.26 2.30 -2.53
CA PRO A 216 -3.89 1.79 -2.50
C PRO A 216 -3.90 0.25 -2.50
N VAL A 217 -3.03 -0.34 -3.31
CA VAL A 217 -2.82 -1.79 -3.39
C VAL A 217 -1.43 -2.12 -2.89
N LEU A 218 -1.33 -2.79 -1.74
CA LEU A 218 -0.05 -3.23 -1.21
C LEU A 218 0.50 -4.35 -2.08
N ASN A 219 1.66 -4.12 -2.69
CA ASN A 219 2.27 -5.04 -3.64
C ASN A 219 3.52 -5.71 -3.04
N PRO A 220 3.37 -6.87 -2.34
CA PRO A 220 4.50 -7.53 -1.71
C PRO A 220 5.44 -8.21 -2.70
N ARG A 221 4.99 -8.55 -3.92
CA ARG A 221 5.88 -9.04 -4.99
C ARG A 221 6.95 -8.01 -5.32
N SER A 222 6.54 -6.76 -5.52
CA SER A 222 7.44 -5.62 -5.73
C SER A 222 8.28 -5.26 -4.49
N ALA A 223 7.88 -5.77 -3.32
CA ALA A 223 8.62 -5.65 -2.06
C ALA A 223 9.41 -6.92 -1.69
N TYR A 224 9.79 -7.74 -2.68
CA TYR A 224 10.66 -8.91 -2.54
C TYR A 224 10.07 -10.08 -1.75
N TRP A 225 8.74 -10.23 -1.75
CA TRP A 225 8.10 -11.42 -1.17
C TRP A 225 8.58 -12.70 -1.84
N ASN A 226 8.98 -13.67 -1.01
CA ASN A 226 9.41 -14.99 -1.44
C ASN A 226 8.26 -16.01 -1.30
N PRO A 227 7.67 -16.51 -2.40
CA PRO A 227 6.56 -17.47 -2.34
C PRO A 227 6.96 -18.84 -1.75
N LEU A 228 8.26 -19.15 -1.68
CA LEU A 228 8.79 -20.37 -1.06
C LEU A 228 9.28 -20.16 0.39
N GLY A 229 9.06 -18.98 0.96
CA GLY A 229 9.42 -18.65 2.34
C GLY A 229 8.53 -19.35 3.38
N SER A 230 8.87 -19.15 4.66
CA SER A 230 8.01 -19.60 5.77
C SER A 230 6.80 -18.67 5.94
N GLU A 231 5.75 -19.13 6.63
CA GLU A 231 4.61 -18.27 6.99
C GLU A 231 5.03 -17.10 7.89
N ASP A 232 6.00 -17.30 8.79
CA ASP A 232 6.48 -16.28 9.71
C ASP A 232 7.30 -15.19 8.99
N ASP A 233 8.19 -15.57 8.08
CA ASP A 233 8.97 -14.61 7.29
C ASP A 233 8.04 -13.79 6.37
N ALA A 234 7.08 -14.46 5.74
CA ALA A 234 6.10 -13.81 4.88
C ALA A 234 5.18 -12.87 5.67
N TYR A 235 4.74 -13.29 6.86
CA TYR A 235 3.99 -12.44 7.79
C TYR A 235 4.78 -11.20 8.19
N ALA A 236 6.05 -11.36 8.59
CA ALA A 236 6.90 -10.23 8.96
C ALA A 236 7.10 -9.25 7.79
N LEU A 237 7.28 -9.75 6.57
CA LEU A 237 7.37 -8.92 5.38
C LEU A 237 6.06 -8.16 5.12
N GLY A 238 4.93 -8.86 5.11
CA GLY A 238 3.61 -8.27 4.87
C GLY A 238 3.27 -7.20 5.90
N TYR A 239 3.51 -7.48 7.18
CA TYR A 239 3.30 -6.54 8.29
C TYR A 239 4.16 -5.29 8.14
N ASN A 240 5.47 -5.45 7.92
CA ASN A 240 6.39 -4.32 7.78
C ASN A 240 6.13 -3.49 6.50
N LEU A 241 5.69 -4.12 5.42
CA LEU A 241 5.24 -3.42 4.22
C LEU A 241 4.01 -2.58 4.54
N ALA A 242 2.96 -3.21 5.07
CA ALA A 242 1.70 -2.55 5.36
C ALA A 242 1.85 -1.40 6.36
N VAL A 243 2.60 -1.57 7.45
CA VAL A 243 2.85 -0.48 8.41
C VAL A 243 3.50 0.73 7.73
N ARG A 244 4.61 0.51 7.00
CA ARG A 244 5.36 1.62 6.42
C ARG A 244 4.63 2.30 5.26
N CYS A 245 3.76 1.59 4.55
CA CYS A 245 2.96 2.13 3.46
C CYS A 245 1.64 2.77 3.93
N THR A 246 1.06 2.29 5.03
CA THR A 246 -0.20 2.84 5.56
C THR A 246 0.03 4.11 6.37
N GLN A 247 1.21 4.28 7.00
CA GLN A 247 1.53 5.46 7.82
C GLN A 247 1.26 6.82 7.14
N PRO A 248 1.65 7.06 5.88
CA PRO A 248 1.31 8.30 5.16
C PRO A 248 -0.17 8.40 4.76
N LEU A 249 -0.87 7.26 4.65
CA LEU A 249 -2.22 7.17 4.09
C LEU A 249 -3.31 7.13 5.17
N ALA A 250 -2.94 6.89 6.44
CA ALA A 250 -3.84 6.89 7.58
C ALA A 250 -4.72 8.14 7.54
N GLY A 251 -6.03 7.99 7.77
CA GLY A 251 -7.01 9.08 7.67
C GLY A 251 -7.11 9.83 6.32
N LEU A 252 -6.48 9.36 5.25
CA LEU A 252 -6.67 9.85 3.87
C LEU A 252 -7.43 8.85 3.00
N VAL A 253 -7.35 7.56 3.33
CA VAL A 253 -8.03 6.47 2.62
C VAL A 253 -8.92 5.67 3.58
N ARG A 254 -10.03 5.10 3.06
CA ARG A 254 -10.90 4.17 3.81
C ARG A 254 -10.61 2.71 3.54
N HIS A 255 -10.01 2.41 2.40
CA HIS A 255 -9.86 1.06 1.89
C HIS A 255 -8.41 0.87 1.44
N ILE A 256 -7.83 -0.28 1.77
CA ILE A 256 -6.53 -0.73 1.25
C ILE A 256 -6.66 -2.18 0.81
N GLU A 257 -6.20 -2.48 -0.40
CA GLU A 257 -6.12 -3.84 -0.90
C GLU A 257 -4.79 -4.49 -0.49
N CYS A 258 -4.85 -5.68 0.09
CA CYS A 258 -3.73 -6.43 0.63
C CYS A 258 -3.30 -7.52 -0.36
N GLY A 259 -2.41 -7.16 -1.28
CA GLY A 259 -1.88 -8.06 -2.32
C GLY A 259 -2.43 -7.75 -3.70
N ASN A 260 -1.66 -8.16 -4.72
CA ASN A 260 -2.07 -8.14 -6.12
C ASN A 260 -1.72 -9.47 -6.79
N GLU A 261 -2.73 -10.31 -6.99
CA GLU A 261 -2.71 -11.61 -7.67
C GLU A 261 -1.59 -12.53 -7.18
N LEU A 262 -1.39 -12.59 -5.87
CA LEU A 262 -0.31 -13.40 -5.29
C LEU A 262 -0.53 -14.91 -5.47
N ASP A 263 -1.74 -15.32 -5.82
CA ASP A 263 -2.11 -16.68 -6.20
C ASP A 263 -1.51 -17.10 -7.56
N THR A 264 -1.12 -16.15 -8.40
CA THR A 264 -0.53 -16.44 -9.74
C THR A 264 0.95 -16.87 -9.69
N VAL A 265 1.59 -16.91 -8.52
CA VAL A 265 3.04 -17.19 -8.39
C VAL A 265 3.35 -18.68 -8.21
N GLY A 266 2.82 -19.53 -9.09
CA GLY A 266 3.00 -20.98 -8.99
C GLY A 266 2.26 -21.64 -7.82
N LEU A 267 1.41 -20.87 -7.11
CA LEU A 267 0.61 -21.36 -5.99
C LEU A 267 -0.42 -22.38 -6.47
N GLN A 268 -1.01 -22.16 -7.64
CA GLN A 268 -1.80 -23.16 -8.34
C GLN A 268 -0.87 -24.17 -9.04
N ILE A 269 -0.97 -25.43 -8.61
CA ILE A 269 -0.16 -26.56 -9.10
C ILE A 269 -0.95 -27.52 -9.98
N GLY A 270 -2.26 -27.29 -10.14
CA GLY A 270 -3.12 -28.10 -10.99
C GLY A 270 -4.53 -27.55 -11.06
N GLY A 271 -5.38 -28.25 -11.82
CA GLY A 271 -6.81 -27.92 -11.94
C GLY A 271 -7.09 -26.51 -12.48
N ASP A 272 -8.26 -25.98 -12.13
CA ASP A 272 -8.67 -24.61 -12.47
C ASP A 272 -8.59 -23.65 -11.28
N GLY A 273 -8.39 -24.19 -10.06
CA GLY A 273 -8.27 -23.43 -8.82
C GLY A 273 -9.46 -23.66 -7.87
N SER A 274 -10.48 -24.40 -8.30
CA SER A 274 -11.72 -24.63 -7.53
C SER A 274 -11.60 -25.67 -6.41
N GLN A 275 -10.52 -26.45 -6.33
CA GLN A 275 -10.33 -27.49 -5.31
C GLN A 275 -9.12 -27.20 -4.43
N SER A 276 -9.11 -27.65 -3.16
CA SER A 276 -7.93 -27.48 -2.29
C SER A 276 -6.68 -28.19 -2.84
N SER A 277 -6.86 -29.31 -3.54
CA SER A 277 -5.78 -30.06 -4.19
C SER A 277 -5.13 -29.32 -5.36
N ASP A 278 -5.75 -28.26 -5.88
CA ASP A 278 -5.20 -27.44 -6.96
C ASP A 278 -4.07 -26.53 -6.47
N TRP A 279 -3.89 -26.41 -5.15
CA TRP A 279 -3.00 -25.43 -4.52
C TRP A 279 -1.81 -26.10 -3.84
N SER A 280 -0.65 -25.45 -3.91
CA SER A 280 0.63 -25.93 -3.40
C SER A 280 0.68 -25.95 -1.87
N PRO A 281 0.81 -27.12 -1.21
CA PRO A 281 1.09 -27.18 0.23
C PRO A 281 2.42 -26.53 0.60
N GLN A 282 3.37 -26.46 -0.33
CA GLN A 282 4.70 -25.91 -0.10
C GLN A 282 4.68 -24.37 -0.07
N GLN A 283 3.93 -23.72 -0.95
CA GLN A 283 3.89 -22.26 -1.07
C GLN A 283 2.76 -21.61 -0.27
N TRP A 284 1.72 -22.38 0.08
CA TRP A 284 0.57 -21.91 0.85
C TRP A 284 0.94 -21.17 2.15
N PRO A 285 1.90 -21.65 2.96
CA PRO A 285 2.27 -20.95 4.20
C PRO A 285 2.74 -19.52 3.92
N SER A 286 3.55 -19.30 2.88
CA SER A 286 4.05 -17.96 2.53
C SER A 286 2.94 -17.04 2.04
N PHE A 287 2.07 -17.51 1.13
CA PHE A 287 0.93 -16.75 0.61
C PHE A 287 -0.02 -16.32 1.74
N ARG A 288 -0.37 -17.26 2.60
CA ARG A 288 -1.20 -16.99 3.79
C ARG A 288 -0.53 -15.99 4.73
N GLY A 289 0.76 -16.20 5.01
CA GLY A 289 1.55 -15.36 5.91
C GLY A 289 1.56 -13.90 5.48
N VAL A 290 1.88 -13.64 4.21
CA VAL A 290 1.98 -12.26 3.71
C VAL A 290 0.63 -11.52 3.74
N ILE A 291 -0.48 -12.18 3.39
CA ILE A 291 -1.81 -11.56 3.46
C ILE A 291 -2.18 -11.24 4.90
N ARG A 292 -2.00 -12.20 5.82
CA ARG A 292 -2.25 -11.99 7.25
C ARG A 292 -1.42 -10.83 7.80
N GLY A 293 -0.13 -10.79 7.47
CA GLY A 293 0.78 -9.71 7.87
C GLY A 293 0.31 -8.36 7.37
N MET A 294 -0.09 -8.25 6.10
CA MET A 294 -0.58 -6.99 5.54
C MET A 294 -1.84 -6.47 6.25
N ILE A 295 -2.83 -7.34 6.48
CA ILE A 295 -4.07 -6.97 7.21
C ILE A 295 -3.75 -6.47 8.61
N ASP A 296 -2.94 -7.21 9.37
CA ASP A 296 -2.56 -6.85 10.73
C ASP A 296 -1.74 -5.54 10.75
N GLY A 297 -0.87 -5.33 9.76
CA GLY A 297 -0.06 -4.11 9.64
C GLY A 297 -0.88 -2.86 9.30
N VAL A 298 -1.88 -2.96 8.41
CA VAL A 298 -2.82 -1.85 8.14
C VAL A 298 -3.57 -1.49 9.43
N ARG A 299 -4.13 -2.50 10.10
CA ARG A 299 -4.94 -2.30 11.33
C ARG A 299 -4.12 -1.78 12.51
N ALA A 300 -2.82 -2.11 12.57
CA ALA A 300 -1.91 -1.59 13.58
C ALA A 300 -1.65 -0.07 13.42
N VAL A 301 -1.73 0.45 12.19
CA VAL A 301 -1.59 1.90 11.92
C VAL A 301 -2.92 2.62 12.07
N ASP A 302 -3.96 2.10 11.42
CA ASP A 302 -5.29 2.69 11.44
C ASP A 302 -6.35 1.58 11.32
N SER A 303 -6.88 1.16 12.47
CA SER A 303 -7.91 0.11 12.56
C SER A 303 -9.26 0.46 11.91
N THR A 304 -9.44 1.71 11.46
CA THR A 304 -10.66 2.13 10.74
C THR A 304 -10.58 1.87 9.24
N ILE A 305 -9.39 1.60 8.70
CA ILE A 305 -9.20 1.23 7.30
C ILE A 305 -9.70 -0.18 7.08
N GLN A 306 -10.55 -0.34 6.07
CA GLN A 306 -11.06 -1.62 5.61
C GLN A 306 -10.03 -2.27 4.69
N CYS A 307 -9.78 -3.56 4.89
CA CYS A 307 -8.83 -4.34 4.10
C CYS A 307 -9.53 -5.24 3.09
N GLY A 308 -9.05 -5.26 1.84
CA GLY A 308 -9.45 -6.22 0.82
C GLY A 308 -8.39 -7.27 0.55
N VAL A 309 -8.79 -8.46 0.06
CA VAL A 309 -7.86 -9.54 -0.36
C VAL A 309 -8.27 -10.03 -1.74
N ASN A 310 -7.30 -10.09 -2.65
CA ASN A 310 -7.52 -10.38 -4.07
C ASN A 310 -7.04 -11.78 -4.47
N VAL A 311 -7.57 -12.26 -5.59
CA VAL A 311 -7.02 -13.35 -6.40
C VAL A 311 -7.14 -13.00 -7.89
N GLY A 312 -6.22 -13.51 -8.69
CA GLY A 312 -6.12 -13.29 -10.14
C GLY A 312 -6.55 -14.48 -11.00
N ILE A 313 -6.48 -15.71 -10.46
CA ILE A 313 -6.88 -16.91 -11.18
C ILE A 313 -8.42 -17.02 -11.20
N PRO A 314 -9.06 -17.26 -12.36
CA PRO A 314 -10.53 -17.17 -12.48
C PRO A 314 -11.31 -18.04 -11.49
N MET A 315 -10.89 -19.28 -11.22
CA MET A 315 -11.61 -20.16 -10.29
C MET A 315 -11.00 -20.17 -8.88
N ALA A 316 -10.19 -19.19 -8.51
CA ALA A 316 -9.48 -19.14 -7.22
C ALA A 316 -10.32 -18.73 -6.00
N TYR A 317 -11.65 -18.70 -6.11
CA TYR A 317 -12.53 -18.55 -4.95
C TYR A 317 -12.21 -19.58 -3.85
N ARG A 318 -11.69 -20.78 -4.20
CA ARG A 318 -11.31 -21.78 -3.22
C ARG A 318 -10.08 -21.36 -2.41
N ALA A 319 -9.11 -20.66 -2.99
CA ALA A 319 -7.99 -20.10 -2.24
C ALA A 319 -8.49 -19.13 -1.15
N LEU A 320 -9.41 -18.23 -1.53
CA LEU A 320 -10.05 -17.32 -0.58
C LEU A 320 -10.85 -18.09 0.50
N GLN A 321 -11.64 -19.10 0.12
CA GLN A 321 -12.35 -19.95 1.08
C GLN A 321 -11.40 -20.66 2.06
N MET A 322 -10.23 -21.09 1.59
CA MET A 322 -9.24 -21.72 2.47
C MET A 322 -8.65 -20.74 3.47
N LEU A 323 -8.28 -19.53 3.04
CA LEU A 323 -7.85 -18.46 3.96
C LEU A 323 -8.94 -18.12 4.98
N TRP A 324 -10.17 -17.94 4.52
CA TRP A 324 -11.33 -17.61 5.35
C TRP A 324 -11.75 -18.75 6.28
N GLY A 325 -11.59 -20.00 5.86
CA GLY A 325 -11.97 -21.18 6.63
C GLY A 325 -10.89 -21.67 7.61
N GLY A 326 -9.65 -21.17 7.49
CA GLY A 326 -8.52 -21.74 8.23
C GLY A 326 -8.13 -23.13 7.71
N ILE A 327 -8.24 -23.33 6.40
CA ILE A 327 -7.90 -24.57 5.69
C ILE A 327 -6.56 -24.39 5.00
N GLN A 328 -5.77 -25.46 4.97
CA GLN A 328 -4.53 -25.57 4.22
C GLN A 328 -4.65 -26.68 3.17
N PRO A 329 -4.05 -26.53 1.98
CA PRO A 329 -3.96 -27.62 1.03
C PRO A 329 -3.01 -28.69 1.57
N ASP A 330 -3.43 -29.96 1.47
CA ASP A 330 -2.65 -31.15 1.86
C ASP A 330 -2.56 -32.18 0.71
N GLY A 331 -2.95 -31.76 -0.49
CA GLY A 331 -3.09 -32.61 -1.68
C GLY A 331 -4.46 -33.27 -1.83
N SER A 332 -5.34 -33.19 -0.82
CA SER A 332 -6.73 -33.65 -0.94
C SER A 332 -7.67 -32.54 -1.43
N PRO A 333 -8.83 -32.88 -2.04
CA PRO A 333 -9.80 -31.86 -2.47
C PRO A 333 -10.38 -31.02 -1.32
N GLN A 334 -10.42 -31.57 -0.10
CA GLN A 334 -10.96 -30.90 1.09
C GLN A 334 -9.93 -30.00 1.76
N GLY A 335 -8.64 -30.37 1.69
CA GLY A 335 -7.59 -29.77 2.51
C GLY A 335 -7.67 -30.17 3.98
N ALA A 336 -6.74 -29.66 4.77
CA ALA A 336 -6.66 -29.85 6.22
C ALA A 336 -7.06 -28.58 6.96
N GLY A 337 -8.01 -28.68 7.89
CA GLY A 337 -8.36 -27.58 8.80
C GLY A 337 -7.32 -27.39 9.92
N GLY A 338 -7.45 -26.30 10.67
CA GLY A 338 -6.68 -26.05 11.89
C GLY A 338 -5.72 -24.86 11.82
N ALA A 339 -5.63 -24.17 10.67
CA ALA A 339 -5.00 -22.86 10.60
C ALA A 339 -5.93 -21.78 11.14
N SER A 340 -5.39 -20.65 11.61
CA SER A 340 -6.22 -19.52 12.04
C SER A 340 -6.99 -18.94 10.84
N PRO A 341 -8.31 -18.77 10.89
CA PRO A 341 -9.04 -18.08 9.83
C PRO A 341 -8.52 -16.66 9.61
N LEU A 342 -8.45 -16.21 8.36
CA LEU A 342 -8.23 -14.79 8.02
C LEU A 342 -9.58 -14.12 7.79
N ARG A 343 -9.70 -12.86 8.20
CA ARG A 343 -10.88 -12.04 7.95
C ARG A 343 -10.44 -10.74 7.31
N TRP A 344 -11.24 -10.29 6.36
CA TRP A 344 -11.09 -9.03 5.64
C TRP A 344 -12.48 -8.39 5.51
N ASP A 345 -12.50 -7.14 5.06
CA ASP A 345 -13.68 -6.30 5.13
C ASP A 345 -14.44 -6.22 3.79
N TYR A 346 -13.77 -6.52 2.67
CA TYR A 346 -14.35 -6.69 1.33
C TYR A 346 -13.52 -7.69 0.50
N THR A 347 -14.17 -8.48 -0.34
CA THR A 347 -13.48 -9.47 -1.19
C THR A 347 -13.16 -8.84 -2.54
N THR A 348 -11.89 -8.85 -2.93
CA THR A 348 -11.47 -8.37 -4.24
C THR A 348 -11.24 -9.56 -5.19
N TYR A 349 -11.54 -9.37 -6.48
CA TYR A 349 -11.45 -10.45 -7.48
C TYR A 349 -11.15 -9.88 -8.85
N HIS A 350 -10.26 -10.52 -9.60
CA HIS A 350 -9.94 -10.09 -10.95
C HIS A 350 -10.64 -10.98 -11.98
N TRP A 351 -11.13 -10.36 -13.06
CA TRP A 351 -11.88 -11.08 -14.09
C TRP A 351 -11.71 -10.46 -15.47
N TYR A 352 -11.09 -11.20 -16.38
CA TYR A 352 -10.79 -10.72 -17.73
C TYR A 352 -11.68 -11.37 -18.79
N HIS A 353 -11.77 -10.78 -19.98
CA HIS A 353 -12.52 -11.33 -21.12
C HIS A 353 -12.17 -12.79 -21.41
N SER A 354 -10.89 -13.15 -21.29
CA SER A 354 -10.38 -14.53 -21.41
C SER A 354 -10.94 -15.50 -20.38
N SER A 355 -11.49 -15.01 -19.27
CA SER A 355 -12.10 -15.81 -18.19
C SER A 355 -13.53 -16.24 -18.54
N GLY A 356 -14.16 -15.61 -19.52
CA GLY A 356 -15.55 -15.87 -19.92
C GLY A 356 -16.57 -15.11 -19.07
N ASP A 357 -17.78 -15.63 -18.97
CA ASP A 357 -18.86 -15.04 -18.15
C ASP A 357 -18.66 -15.38 -16.67
N ILE A 358 -18.54 -14.37 -15.81
CA ILE A 358 -18.34 -14.51 -14.36
C ILE A 358 -19.52 -15.22 -13.66
N GLN A 359 -20.71 -15.18 -14.24
CA GLN A 359 -21.90 -15.87 -13.73
C GLN A 359 -22.05 -17.28 -14.28
N CYS A 360 -21.20 -17.68 -15.24
CA CYS A 360 -21.21 -18.98 -15.90
C CYS A 360 -19.79 -19.50 -16.17
N ALA A 361 -18.95 -19.47 -15.14
CA ALA A 361 -17.56 -19.87 -15.21
C ALA A 361 -17.37 -21.40 -15.17
N GLY A 362 -16.12 -21.83 -15.37
CA GLY A 362 -15.66 -23.11 -14.86
C GLY A 362 -15.90 -24.35 -15.72
N ARG A 363 -15.54 -25.47 -15.10
CA ARG A 363 -15.21 -26.76 -15.72
C ARG A 363 -16.44 -27.57 -16.11
N TYR A 364 -16.29 -28.44 -17.10
CA TYR A 364 -17.27 -29.47 -17.48
C TYR A 364 -18.69 -28.97 -17.86
N ARG A 365 -18.84 -27.70 -18.26
CA ARG A 365 -20.13 -27.06 -18.60
C ARG A 365 -21.08 -26.89 -17.40
N GLU A 366 -20.55 -26.90 -16.17
CA GLU A 366 -21.38 -26.78 -14.97
C GLU A 366 -21.84 -25.34 -14.67
N CYS A 367 -21.32 -24.33 -15.36
CA CYS A 367 -21.77 -22.93 -15.26
C CYS A 367 -21.75 -22.43 -13.80
N VAL A 368 -20.55 -22.21 -13.28
CA VAL A 368 -20.31 -21.75 -11.91
C VAL A 368 -20.47 -20.23 -11.84
N ASN A 369 -21.42 -19.76 -11.03
CA ASN A 369 -21.59 -18.35 -10.77
C ASN A 369 -20.63 -17.88 -9.68
N ILE A 370 -19.54 -17.23 -10.08
CA ILE A 370 -18.47 -16.80 -9.17
C ILE A 370 -18.99 -15.74 -8.20
N LEU A 371 -19.82 -14.79 -8.66
CA LEU A 371 -20.39 -13.76 -7.79
C LEU A 371 -21.27 -14.35 -6.68
N GLN A 372 -22.05 -15.38 -6.99
CA GLN A 372 -22.83 -16.12 -5.99
C GLN A 372 -21.91 -16.82 -4.99
N VAL A 373 -20.87 -17.51 -5.47
CA VAL A 373 -19.90 -18.19 -4.61
C VAL A 373 -19.22 -17.23 -3.64
N LEU A 374 -18.77 -16.06 -4.12
CA LEU A 374 -18.13 -15.05 -3.28
C LEU A 374 -19.10 -14.53 -2.20
N LYS A 375 -20.34 -14.21 -2.59
CA LYS A 375 -21.38 -13.74 -1.66
C LYS A 375 -21.65 -14.75 -0.55
N GLU A 376 -21.87 -16.01 -0.91
CA GLU A 376 -22.19 -17.08 0.04
C GLU A 376 -21.01 -17.47 0.93
N SER A 377 -19.79 -17.39 0.41
CA SER A 377 -18.58 -17.80 1.14
C SER A 377 -18.17 -16.79 2.21
N PHE A 378 -18.28 -15.49 1.92
CA PHE A 378 -17.64 -14.46 2.73
C PHE A 378 -18.63 -13.50 3.39
N GLY A 379 -19.78 -13.23 2.76
CA GLY A 379 -20.79 -12.31 3.31
C GLY A 379 -20.31 -10.86 3.48
N VAL A 380 -19.23 -10.48 2.80
CA VAL A 380 -18.69 -9.11 2.72
C VAL A 380 -18.87 -8.55 1.30
N PRO A 381 -18.81 -7.22 1.09
CA PRO A 381 -18.95 -6.64 -0.24
C PRO A 381 -17.95 -7.22 -1.26
N ILE A 382 -18.39 -7.33 -2.52
CA ILE A 382 -17.57 -7.82 -3.64
C ILE A 382 -17.05 -6.63 -4.45
N TRP A 383 -15.76 -6.61 -4.71
CA TRP A 383 -15.10 -5.58 -5.51
C TRP A 383 -14.36 -6.26 -6.67
N LEU A 384 -14.73 -5.95 -7.91
CA LEU A 384 -13.96 -6.38 -9.08
C LEU A 384 -12.85 -5.37 -9.31
N THR A 385 -11.71 -5.56 -8.65
CA THR A 385 -10.62 -4.59 -8.61
C THR A 385 -9.76 -4.58 -9.86
N GLU A 386 -9.88 -5.63 -10.68
CA GLU A 386 -9.51 -5.60 -12.08
C GLU A 386 -10.56 -6.34 -12.90
N TYR A 387 -11.03 -5.69 -13.96
CA TYR A 387 -11.62 -6.39 -15.08
C TYR A 387 -11.12 -5.74 -16.36
N GLY A 388 -11.04 -6.50 -17.44
CA GLY A 388 -10.49 -5.99 -18.69
C GLY A 388 -10.61 -6.98 -19.81
N TRP A 389 -10.01 -6.66 -20.95
CA TRP A 389 -9.95 -7.56 -22.10
C TRP A 389 -8.61 -8.31 -22.15
N SER A 390 -8.39 -9.14 -23.17
CA SER A 390 -7.24 -10.05 -23.26
C SER A 390 -5.98 -9.40 -23.84
N GLY A 391 -5.75 -8.12 -23.54
CA GLY A 391 -4.66 -7.30 -24.08
C GLY A 391 -4.65 -7.26 -25.61
N ALA A 392 -3.46 -7.40 -26.20
CA ALA A 392 -3.24 -7.39 -27.65
C ALA A 392 -4.04 -8.44 -28.44
N ASN A 393 -4.58 -9.47 -27.79
CA ASN A 393 -5.43 -10.47 -28.45
C ASN A 393 -6.81 -9.90 -28.83
N ASP A 394 -7.27 -8.85 -28.14
CA ASP A 394 -8.51 -8.15 -28.44
C ASP A 394 -8.21 -6.82 -29.12
N GLY A 395 -8.55 -6.70 -30.41
CA GLY A 395 -8.47 -5.42 -31.12
C GLY A 395 -9.44 -4.38 -30.55
N GLN A 396 -9.25 -3.09 -30.87
CA GLN A 396 -10.03 -1.99 -30.30
C GLN A 396 -11.57 -2.15 -30.40
N GLU A 397 -12.08 -2.75 -31.49
CA GLU A 397 -13.52 -3.02 -31.66
C GLU A 397 -14.02 -4.11 -30.70
N ALA A 398 -13.24 -5.19 -30.53
CA ALA A 398 -13.57 -6.29 -29.62
C ALA A 398 -13.53 -5.82 -28.16
N ALA A 399 -12.48 -5.09 -27.77
CA ALA A 399 -12.37 -4.48 -26.44
C ALA A 399 -13.55 -3.54 -26.14
N SER A 400 -13.92 -2.68 -27.09
CA SER A 400 -15.08 -1.79 -26.95
C SER A 400 -16.40 -2.55 -26.83
N THR A 401 -16.60 -3.61 -27.61
CA THR A 401 -17.83 -4.42 -27.57
C THR A 401 -17.96 -5.15 -26.25
N TYR A 402 -16.88 -5.81 -25.82
CA TYR A 402 -16.80 -6.48 -24.52
C TYR A 402 -17.11 -5.50 -23.39
N LEU A 403 -16.48 -4.32 -23.39
CA LEU A 403 -16.64 -3.34 -22.33
C LEU A 403 -18.11 -2.89 -22.17
N GLY A 404 -18.82 -2.67 -23.28
CA GLY A 404 -20.24 -2.32 -23.25
C GLY A 404 -21.11 -3.43 -22.66
N GLN A 405 -20.78 -4.70 -22.91
CA GLN A 405 -21.50 -5.86 -22.37
C GLN A 405 -21.26 -6.00 -20.87
N VAL A 406 -20.00 -6.10 -20.43
CA VAL A 406 -19.68 -6.36 -19.02
C VAL A 406 -20.07 -5.23 -18.08
N LEU A 407 -20.03 -3.97 -18.54
CA LEU A 407 -20.52 -2.84 -17.74
C LEU A 407 -22.01 -2.96 -17.44
N ALA A 408 -22.81 -3.40 -18.41
CA ALA A 408 -24.24 -3.64 -18.22
C ALA A 408 -24.49 -4.83 -17.27
N GLU A 409 -23.74 -5.92 -17.45
CA GLU A 409 -23.81 -7.10 -16.58
C GLU A 409 -23.46 -6.79 -15.13
N TYR A 410 -22.34 -6.10 -14.90
CA TYR A 410 -21.89 -5.76 -13.55
C TYR A 410 -22.81 -4.75 -12.88
N ARG A 411 -23.41 -3.83 -13.65
CA ARG A 411 -24.44 -2.92 -13.11
C ARG A 411 -25.69 -3.68 -12.66
N ALA A 412 -26.12 -4.71 -13.41
CA ALA A 412 -27.21 -5.57 -12.99
C ALA A 412 -26.84 -6.44 -11.77
N ALA A 413 -25.59 -6.92 -11.73
CA ALA A 413 -25.05 -7.73 -10.64
C ALA A 413 -24.89 -6.98 -9.31
N LYS A 414 -24.76 -5.64 -9.36
CA LYS A 414 -24.56 -4.75 -8.21
C LYS A 414 -25.43 -5.12 -7.00
N ASP A 415 -26.74 -5.02 -7.15
CA ASP A 415 -27.66 -5.24 -6.03
C ASP A 415 -27.98 -6.74 -5.82
N GLN A 416 -27.86 -7.55 -6.87
CA GLN A 416 -28.11 -8.99 -6.80
C GLN A 416 -27.06 -9.71 -5.94
N TYR A 417 -25.78 -9.40 -6.14
CA TYR A 417 -24.68 -10.10 -5.47
C TYR A 417 -23.95 -9.26 -4.42
N GLY A 418 -24.23 -7.95 -4.32
CA GLY A 418 -23.52 -7.05 -3.42
C GLY A 418 -22.18 -6.59 -3.99
N VAL A 419 -22.09 -6.47 -5.32
CA VAL A 419 -20.92 -5.86 -5.98
C VAL A 419 -20.94 -4.36 -5.70
N GLN A 420 -19.96 -3.86 -4.96
CA GLN A 420 -19.90 -2.46 -4.52
C GLN A 420 -18.96 -1.62 -5.37
N SER A 421 -17.98 -2.24 -6.04
CA SER A 421 -17.00 -1.57 -6.88
C SER A 421 -16.57 -2.44 -8.04
N ILE A 422 -16.36 -1.82 -9.21
CA ILE A 422 -15.73 -2.41 -10.39
C ILE A 422 -14.65 -1.45 -10.89
N MET A 423 -13.47 -1.97 -11.22
CA MET A 423 -12.32 -1.17 -11.62
C MET A 423 -11.68 -1.73 -12.88
N LEU A 424 -11.79 -1.00 -13.98
CA LEU A 424 -11.24 -1.42 -15.27
C LEU A 424 -9.71 -1.47 -15.20
N TYR A 425 -9.09 -2.49 -15.79
CA TYR A 425 -7.67 -2.55 -16.09
C TYR A 425 -7.48 -2.24 -17.59
N GLU A 426 -6.93 -1.09 -17.99
CA GLU A 426 -6.46 0.04 -17.17
C GLU A 426 -6.57 1.42 -17.87
N LEU A 427 -6.14 2.50 -17.21
CA LEU A 427 -6.29 3.87 -17.74
C LEU A 427 -5.41 4.13 -18.98
N ILE A 428 -4.11 3.82 -18.90
CA ILE A 428 -3.09 4.14 -19.90
C ILE A 428 -2.18 2.94 -20.12
N ASP A 429 -2.35 2.26 -21.25
CA ASP A 429 -1.51 1.14 -21.68
C ASP A 429 -1.72 0.89 -23.18
N ALA A 430 -0.73 0.30 -23.85
CA ALA A 430 -0.83 0.03 -25.30
C ALA A 430 -1.87 -1.04 -25.63
N ASP A 431 -1.97 -2.06 -24.76
CA ASP A 431 -2.75 -3.28 -24.98
C ASP A 431 -4.02 -3.31 -24.14
N PHE A 432 -4.03 -2.71 -22.95
CA PHE A 432 -5.14 -2.72 -21.98
C PHE A 432 -5.73 -1.33 -21.68
N GLY A 433 -5.13 -0.27 -22.23
CA GLY A 433 -5.50 1.10 -21.89
C GLY A 433 -6.81 1.56 -22.52
N LEU A 434 -7.57 2.40 -21.82
CA LEU A 434 -8.51 3.31 -22.50
C LEU A 434 -7.77 4.39 -23.30
N ILE A 435 -6.53 4.69 -22.92
CA ILE A 435 -5.61 5.58 -23.61
C ILE A 435 -4.33 4.78 -23.91
N GLN A 436 -3.74 5.01 -25.08
CA GLN A 436 -2.47 4.41 -25.48
C GLN A 436 -1.31 4.89 -24.60
N GLY A 437 -0.18 4.17 -24.65
CA GLY A 437 1.01 4.48 -23.83
C GLY A 437 1.63 5.88 -24.03
N ASP A 438 1.18 6.65 -25.03
CA ASP A 438 1.53 8.06 -25.22
C ASP A 438 0.81 9.01 -24.24
N GLY A 439 -0.21 8.52 -23.52
CA GLY A 439 -1.01 9.30 -22.58
C GLY A 439 -1.99 10.28 -23.23
N VAL A 440 -2.20 10.18 -24.55
CA VAL A 440 -3.01 11.14 -25.33
C VAL A 440 -4.00 10.43 -26.26
N THR A 441 -3.56 9.40 -26.98
CA THR A 441 -4.39 8.73 -28.00
C THR A 441 -5.43 7.84 -27.35
N ARG A 442 -6.70 8.23 -27.43
CA ARG A 442 -7.84 7.48 -26.88
C ARG A 442 -8.15 6.26 -27.75
N ASN A 443 -8.31 5.10 -27.13
CA ASN A 443 -8.86 3.91 -27.78
C ASN A 443 -10.38 3.99 -27.90
N ARG A 444 -10.97 3.21 -28.81
CA ARG A 444 -12.43 3.18 -29.00
C ARG A 444 -13.21 2.89 -27.70
N ALA A 445 -12.65 2.04 -26.84
CA ALA A 445 -13.24 1.70 -25.54
C ALA A 445 -13.40 2.92 -24.59
N TYR A 446 -12.63 3.99 -24.78
CA TYR A 446 -12.71 5.21 -23.96
C TYR A 446 -14.12 5.82 -23.99
N GLU A 447 -14.64 6.06 -25.21
CA GLU A 447 -15.96 6.68 -25.36
C GLU A 447 -17.09 5.73 -24.91
N THR A 448 -16.93 4.41 -25.13
CA THR A 448 -17.88 3.41 -24.63
C THR A 448 -18.00 3.43 -23.11
N PHE A 449 -16.86 3.42 -22.40
CA PHE A 449 -16.84 3.52 -20.94
C PHE A 449 -17.49 4.83 -20.46
N ARG A 450 -17.02 5.95 -21.02
CA ARG A 450 -17.46 7.30 -20.65
C ARG A 450 -18.96 7.48 -20.82
N GLN A 451 -19.51 7.10 -21.98
CA GLN A 451 -20.94 7.23 -22.27
C GLN A 451 -21.78 6.32 -21.36
N PHE A 452 -21.31 5.10 -21.08
CA PHE A 452 -21.99 4.19 -20.18
C PHE A 452 -22.08 4.76 -18.76
N VAL A 453 -20.97 5.24 -18.20
CA VAL A 453 -20.92 5.82 -16.85
C VAL A 453 -21.80 7.07 -16.78
N ALA A 454 -21.68 7.98 -17.74
CA ALA A 454 -22.51 9.18 -17.81
C ALA A 454 -24.02 8.87 -17.89
N GLY A 455 -24.41 7.83 -18.62
CA GLY A 455 -25.81 7.41 -18.77
C GLY A 455 -26.41 6.68 -17.57
N ASN A 456 -25.58 6.16 -16.67
CA ASN A 456 -26.04 5.31 -15.56
C ASN A 456 -25.78 5.92 -14.16
N GLY A 457 -25.09 7.06 -14.08
CA GLY A 457 -24.78 7.76 -12.83
C GLY A 457 -23.82 6.99 -11.92
N VAL A 458 -23.06 7.74 -11.11
CA VAL A 458 -22.11 7.22 -10.10
C VAL A 458 -22.77 6.76 -8.82
#